data_AF-A0AAD1EY47-F1
#
_entry.id   AF-A0AAD1EY47-F1
#
_cell.length_a   1.000
_cell.length_b   1.000
_cell.length_c   1.000
_cell.angle_alpha   90.00
_cell.angle_beta   90.00
_cell.angle_gamma   90.00
#
_symmetry.space_group_name_H-M   'P 1'
#
loop_
_entity.id
_entity.type
_entity.pdbx_description
1 polymer ?
#
loop_
_entity_poly.entity_id
_entity_poly.type
_entity_poly.pdbx_seq_one_letter_code
_entity_poly.pdbx_strand_id
1 'polypeptide(L)'
;MDTEELQTEVEKLKAEVEKLRNKNAQILSEKKQAVGERDALREQVEAANNERDEAAQELNYIKVMQPRQALIEEVAVDGMAGPLWREINYHFDVVNVEGREMLHHKDGSPVIVAGEDKATGKEVPKPVAFDADGLDALYKADLIPGMGSMLVGSRASGGGATGGGSGHNIQSKTNSHVKGVGFGLR
;
A
#
# COMPACT_ATOMS: atom_id res chain seq x y z
N MET A 1 90.78 -0.45 -9.66
CA MET A 1 89.79 0.64 -9.65
C MET A 1 90.54 1.88 -9.29
N ASP A 2 90.75 2.73 -10.29
CA ASP A 2 91.47 3.98 -10.11
C ASP A 2 90.53 5.01 -9.46
N THR A 3 91.09 5.98 -8.74
CA THR A 3 90.32 6.99 -8.01
C THR A 3 89.36 7.80 -8.90
N GLU A 4 89.67 7.93 -10.20
CA GLU A 4 88.81 8.60 -11.18
C GLU A 4 87.57 7.75 -11.55
N GLU A 5 87.69 6.43 -11.66
CA GLU A 5 86.55 5.54 -11.91
C GLU A 5 85.56 5.60 -10.73
N LEU A 6 86.08 5.60 -9.50
CA LEU A 6 85.29 5.75 -8.27
C LEU A 6 84.55 7.10 -8.21
N GLN A 7 85.19 8.19 -8.60
CA GLN A 7 84.55 9.51 -8.64
C GLN A 7 83.41 9.55 -9.67
N THR A 8 83.64 8.98 -10.85
CA THR A 8 82.65 8.92 -11.93
C THR A 8 81.43 8.09 -11.50
N GLU A 9 81.64 6.97 -10.82
CA GLU A 9 80.55 6.13 -10.30
C GLU A 9 79.76 6.82 -9.17
N VAL A 10 80.44 7.54 -8.28
CA VAL A 10 79.79 8.36 -7.24
C VAL A 10 78.92 9.47 -7.83
N GLU A 11 79.37 10.15 -8.89
CA GLU A 11 78.58 11.17 -9.57
C GLU A 11 77.34 10.59 -10.25
N LYS A 12 77.50 9.43 -10.91
CA LYS A 12 76.38 8.71 -11.54
C LYS A 12 75.33 8.29 -10.50
N LEU A 13 75.76 7.76 -9.36
CA LEU A 13 74.87 7.38 -8.26
C LEU A 13 74.15 8.59 -7.66
N LYS A 14 74.82 9.74 -7.50
CA LYS A 14 74.19 10.98 -7.04
C LYS A 14 73.09 11.44 -7.99
N ALA A 15 73.35 11.44 -9.30
CA ALA A 15 72.38 11.80 -10.32
C ALA A 15 71.16 10.85 -10.32
N GLU A 16 71.40 9.54 -10.13
CA GLU A 16 70.33 8.56 -10.05
C GLU A 16 69.48 8.71 -8.78
N VAL A 17 70.11 8.99 -7.62
CA VAL A 17 69.41 9.32 -6.37
C VAL A 17 68.53 10.56 -6.53
N GLU A 18 69.03 11.61 -7.19
CA GLU A 18 68.25 12.82 -7.43
C GLU A 18 67.06 12.56 -8.37
N LYS A 19 67.27 11.79 -9.44
CA LYS A 19 66.19 11.36 -10.33
C LYS A 19 65.12 10.54 -9.61
N LEU A 20 65.52 9.63 -8.71
CA LEU A 20 64.59 8.84 -7.91
C LEU A 20 63.82 9.71 -6.90
N ARG A 21 64.48 10.71 -6.29
CA ARG A 21 63.81 11.67 -5.40
C ARG A 21 62.74 12.48 -6.14
N ASN A 22 63.06 12.98 -7.32
CA ASN A 22 62.11 13.74 -8.15
C ASN A 22 60.91 12.87 -8.57
N LYS A 23 61.17 11.63 -9.00
CA LYS A 23 60.09 10.67 -9.32
C LYS A 23 59.23 10.35 -8.10
N ASN A 24 59.83 10.11 -6.93
CA ASN A 24 59.07 9.85 -5.71
C ASN A 24 58.20 11.04 -5.31
N ALA A 25 58.71 12.28 -5.44
CA ALA A 25 57.92 13.48 -5.19
C ALA A 25 56.73 13.60 -6.14
N GLN A 26 56.94 13.31 -7.43
CA GLN A 26 55.88 13.28 -8.44
C GLN A 26 54.81 12.22 -8.11
N ILE A 27 55.22 10.98 -7.84
CA ILE A 27 54.29 9.88 -7.51
C ILE A 27 53.49 10.19 -6.24
N LEU A 28 54.12 10.81 -5.23
CA LEU A 28 53.41 11.21 -4.01
C LEU A 28 52.37 12.31 -4.28
N SER A 29 52.65 13.23 -5.20
CA SER A 29 51.70 14.25 -5.63
C SER A 29 50.51 13.62 -6.37
N GLU A 30 50.78 12.76 -7.35
CA GLU A 30 49.75 12.03 -8.12
C GLU A 30 48.89 11.17 -7.20
N LYS A 31 49.50 10.48 -6.23
CA LYS A 31 48.77 9.69 -5.22
C LYS A 31 47.82 10.56 -4.39
N LYS A 32 48.26 11.74 -3.94
CA LYS A 32 47.40 12.65 -3.17
C LYS A 32 46.22 13.13 -4.00
N GLN A 33 46.45 13.48 -5.27
CA GLN A 33 45.39 13.89 -6.17
C GLN A 33 44.39 12.74 -6.41
N ALA A 34 44.87 11.55 -6.73
CA ALA A 34 44.01 10.38 -6.96
C ALA A 34 43.17 10.00 -5.72
N VAL A 35 43.73 10.15 -4.51
CA VAL A 35 42.97 9.95 -3.27
C VAL A 35 41.87 11.00 -3.11
N GLY A 36 42.17 12.27 -3.39
CA GLY A 36 41.17 13.35 -3.34
C GLY A 36 40.04 13.15 -4.36
N GLU A 37 40.38 12.77 -5.60
CA GLU A 37 39.39 12.46 -6.64
C GLU A 37 38.52 11.25 -6.27
N ARG A 38 39.13 10.20 -5.72
CA ARG A 38 38.40 9.02 -5.22
C ARG A 38 37.40 9.40 -4.13
N ASP A 39 37.82 10.23 -3.18
CA ASP A 39 36.97 10.61 -2.04
C ASP A 39 35.80 11.49 -2.52
N ALA A 40 36.06 12.44 -3.43
CA ALA A 40 35.01 13.24 -4.06
C ALA A 40 34.00 12.40 -4.87
N LEU A 41 34.49 11.42 -5.64
CA LEU A 41 33.62 10.50 -6.39
C LEU A 41 32.78 9.63 -5.45
N ARG A 42 33.34 9.21 -4.31
CA ARG A 42 32.60 8.44 -3.32
C ARG A 42 31.44 9.24 -2.74
N GLU A 43 31.67 10.50 -2.37
CA GLU A 43 30.62 11.40 -1.89
C GLU A 43 29.52 11.60 -2.94
N GLN A 44 29.90 11.79 -4.22
CA GLN A 44 28.93 11.91 -5.31
C GLN A 44 28.09 10.64 -5.50
N VAL A 45 28.68 9.45 -5.39
CA VAL A 45 27.96 8.18 -5.49
C VAL A 45 27.00 8.00 -4.32
N GLU A 46 27.40 8.37 -3.10
CA GLU A 46 26.52 8.32 -1.92
C GLU A 46 25.33 9.28 -2.08
N ALA A 47 25.56 10.51 -2.54
CA ALA A 47 24.50 11.47 -2.83
C ALA A 47 23.54 10.97 -3.93
N ALA A 48 24.08 10.47 -5.05
CA ALA A 48 23.26 9.95 -6.15
C ALA A 48 22.43 8.71 -5.76
N ASN A 49 22.95 7.86 -4.87
CA ASN A 49 22.18 6.74 -4.34
C ASN A 49 21.00 7.22 -3.48
N ASN A 50 21.22 8.23 -2.63
CA ASN A 50 20.14 8.81 -1.82
C ASN A 50 19.06 9.43 -2.70
N GLU A 51 19.44 10.26 -3.68
CA GLU A 51 18.50 10.87 -4.64
C GLU A 51 17.71 9.81 -5.43
N ARG A 52 18.38 8.73 -5.84
CA ARG A 52 17.72 7.61 -6.52
C ARG A 52 16.68 6.93 -5.62
N ASP A 53 17.03 6.70 -4.36
CA ASP A 53 16.15 5.99 -3.42
C ASP A 53 14.94 6.86 -3.05
N GLU A 54 15.12 8.17 -2.88
CA GLU A 54 14.04 9.15 -2.71
C GLU A 54 13.11 9.17 -3.92
N ALA A 55 13.67 9.31 -5.13
CA ALA A 55 12.89 9.31 -6.37
C ALA A 55 12.14 7.99 -6.59
N ALA A 56 12.72 6.85 -6.21
CA ALA A 56 12.07 5.56 -6.30
C ALA A 56 10.86 5.46 -5.34
N GLN A 57 10.97 6.01 -4.14
CA GLN A 57 9.86 6.08 -3.18
C GLN A 57 8.74 6.99 -3.67
N GLU A 58 9.08 8.18 -4.17
CA GLU A 58 8.08 9.10 -4.75
C GLU A 58 7.36 8.47 -5.95
N LEU A 59 8.11 7.78 -6.82
CA LEU A 59 7.55 7.08 -7.96
C LEU A 59 6.57 5.99 -7.52
N ASN A 60 6.91 5.22 -6.48
CA ASN A 60 6.02 4.22 -5.91
C ASN A 60 4.76 4.85 -5.34
N TYR A 61 4.90 5.97 -4.60
CA TYR A 61 3.77 6.69 -4.07
C TYR A 61 2.81 7.15 -5.18
N ILE A 62 3.31 7.83 -6.21
CA ILE A 62 2.49 8.39 -7.30
C ILE A 62 1.86 7.29 -8.15
N LYS A 63 2.60 6.22 -8.48
CA LYS A 63 2.11 5.20 -9.43
C LYS A 63 1.27 4.11 -8.78
N VAL A 64 1.46 3.85 -7.48
CA VAL A 64 0.84 2.71 -6.80
C VAL A 64 -0.03 3.19 -5.66
N MET A 65 0.52 3.91 -4.68
CA MET A 65 -0.21 4.24 -3.46
C MET A 65 -1.31 5.29 -3.68
N GLN A 66 -1.01 6.34 -4.44
CA GLN A 66 -1.94 7.44 -4.69
C GLN A 66 -3.19 6.99 -5.48
N PRO A 67 -3.09 6.19 -6.57
CA PRO A 67 -4.26 5.65 -7.25
C PRO A 67 -5.11 4.74 -6.35
N ARG A 68 -4.46 3.91 -5.51
CA ARG A 68 -5.17 3.06 -4.55
C ARG A 68 -5.91 3.88 -3.51
N GLN A 69 -5.26 4.92 -2.97
CA GLN A 69 -5.89 5.82 -2.01
C GLN A 69 -7.09 6.55 -2.63
N ALA A 70 -6.95 7.05 -3.85
CA ALA A 70 -8.05 7.71 -4.56
C ALA A 70 -9.26 6.78 -4.76
N LEU A 71 -9.02 5.52 -5.15
CA LEU A 71 -10.07 4.51 -5.23
C LEU A 71 -10.75 4.28 -3.88
N ILE A 72 -9.96 4.13 -2.81
CA ILE A 72 -10.51 3.91 -1.47
C ILE A 72 -11.32 5.11 -0.99
N GLU A 73 -10.86 6.33 -1.24
CA GLU A 73 -11.59 7.56 -0.91
C GLU A 73 -12.90 7.68 -1.72
N GLU A 74 -12.93 7.21 -2.96
CA GLU A 74 -14.13 7.20 -3.80
C GLU A 74 -15.19 6.22 -3.28
N VAL A 75 -14.78 5.02 -2.88
CA VAL A 75 -15.70 3.94 -2.47
C VAL A 75 -16.02 3.95 -0.98
N ALA A 76 -15.23 4.63 -0.15
CA ALA A 76 -15.43 4.70 1.29
C ALA A 76 -16.41 5.80 1.69
N VAL A 77 -17.18 5.55 2.75
CA VAL A 77 -17.96 6.59 3.44
C VAL A 77 -17.00 7.68 3.94
N ASP A 78 -17.45 8.93 3.94
CA ASP A 78 -16.69 10.08 4.45
C ASP A 78 -16.04 9.77 5.82
N GLY A 79 -14.71 9.92 5.90
CA GLY A 79 -13.92 9.64 7.09
C GLY A 79 -13.59 8.16 7.34
N MET A 80 -14.06 7.23 6.50
CA MET A 80 -13.81 5.79 6.63
C MET A 80 -12.76 5.24 5.65
N ALA A 81 -12.21 6.05 4.75
CA ALA A 81 -11.15 5.64 3.81
C ALA A 81 -9.94 4.99 4.53
N GLY A 82 -9.45 5.62 5.60
CA GLY A 82 -8.32 5.09 6.38
C GLY A 82 -8.62 3.73 7.05
N PRO A 83 -9.71 3.61 7.83
CA PRO A 83 -10.16 2.33 8.37
C PRO A 83 -10.39 1.24 7.31
N LEU A 84 -11.05 1.58 6.20
CA LEU A 84 -11.30 0.63 5.10
C LEU A 84 -9.98 0.11 4.52
N TRP A 85 -9.05 1.02 4.21
CA TRP A 85 -7.73 0.64 3.68
C TRP A 85 -6.94 -0.24 4.65
N ARG A 86 -7.01 0.05 5.96
CA ARG A 86 -6.38 -0.76 6.99
C ARG A 86 -6.96 -2.16 7.03
N GLU A 87 -8.28 -2.28 6.97
CA GLU A 87 -8.95 -3.57 7.04
C GLU A 87 -8.65 -4.42 5.79
N ILE A 88 -8.68 -3.83 4.60
CA ILE A 88 -8.29 -4.51 3.35
C ILE A 88 -6.85 -5.02 3.46
N ASN A 89 -5.90 -4.18 3.90
CA ASN A 89 -4.50 -4.57 4.05
C ASN A 89 -4.25 -5.55 5.19
N TYR A 90 -5.17 -5.69 6.14
CA TYR A 90 -5.05 -6.69 7.18
C TYR A 90 -5.35 -8.10 6.62
N HIS A 91 -6.38 -8.23 5.78
CA HIS A 91 -6.79 -9.53 5.22
C HIS A 91 -6.09 -9.90 3.91
N PHE A 92 -5.74 -8.91 3.09
CA PHE A 92 -5.32 -9.12 1.71
C PHE A 92 -4.08 -8.31 1.33
N ASP A 93 -3.39 -8.77 0.29
CA ASP A 93 -2.34 -8.04 -0.41
C ASP A 93 -2.82 -7.64 -1.81
N VAL A 94 -2.51 -6.41 -2.22
CA VAL A 94 -2.82 -5.91 -3.57
C VAL A 94 -1.61 -6.11 -4.48
N VAL A 95 -1.72 -7.06 -5.40
CA VAL A 95 -0.63 -7.45 -6.31
C VAL A 95 -0.97 -7.05 -7.74
N ASN A 96 0.00 -6.51 -8.47
CA ASN A 96 -0.17 -6.24 -9.90
C ASN A 96 0.04 -7.52 -10.70
N VAL A 97 -1.00 -7.98 -11.39
CA VAL A 97 -0.99 -9.12 -12.30
C VAL A 97 -1.35 -8.61 -13.69
N GLU A 98 -0.41 -8.71 -14.63
CA GLU A 98 -0.60 -8.28 -16.03
C GLU A 98 -1.10 -6.83 -16.20
N GLY A 99 -0.66 -5.93 -15.31
CA GLY A 99 -1.05 -4.51 -15.35
C GLY A 99 -2.34 -4.20 -14.61
N ARG A 100 -3.01 -5.19 -14.00
CA ARG A 100 -4.21 -4.99 -13.17
C ARG A 100 -3.93 -5.31 -11.72
N GLU A 101 -4.45 -4.49 -10.82
CA GLU A 101 -4.34 -4.73 -9.39
C GLU A 101 -5.37 -5.78 -8.94
N MET A 102 -4.89 -6.85 -8.31
CA MET A 102 -5.68 -8.00 -7.90
C MET A 102 -5.44 -8.30 -6.42
N LEU A 103 -6.51 -8.70 -5.72
CA LEU A 103 -6.45 -9.07 -4.33
C LEU A 103 -5.99 -10.52 -4.16
N HIS A 104 -5.01 -10.70 -3.29
CA HIS A 104 -4.49 -11.99 -2.86
C HIS A 104 -4.63 -12.12 -1.35
N HIS A 105 -4.85 -13.33 -0.87
CA HIS A 105 -4.69 -13.66 0.54
C HIS A 105 -3.22 -13.49 0.94
N LYS A 106 -2.96 -13.38 2.24
CA LYS A 106 -1.59 -13.26 2.79
C LYS A 106 -0.68 -14.46 2.50
N ASP A 107 -1.24 -15.58 2.07
CA ASP A 107 -0.49 -16.76 1.62
C ASP A 107 -0.08 -16.68 0.12
N GLY A 108 -0.46 -15.60 -0.57
CA GLY A 108 -0.18 -15.37 -1.99
C GLY A 108 -1.20 -15.98 -2.95
N SER A 109 -2.22 -16.67 -2.46
CA SER A 109 -3.30 -17.21 -3.32
C SER A 109 -4.29 -16.11 -3.73
N PRO A 110 -4.86 -16.14 -4.96
CA PRO A 110 -5.81 -15.12 -5.39
C PRO A 110 -7.11 -15.22 -4.58
N VAL A 111 -7.67 -14.07 -4.21
CA VAL A 111 -9.00 -14.03 -3.58
C VAL A 111 -10.05 -14.33 -4.64
N ILE A 112 -10.85 -15.37 -4.41
CA ILE A 112 -11.88 -15.83 -5.35
C ILE A 112 -13.26 -15.62 -4.73
N VAL A 113 -14.15 -14.97 -5.46
CA VAL A 113 -15.57 -14.82 -5.09
C VAL A 113 -16.47 -15.37 -6.19
N ALA A 114 -17.68 -15.79 -5.83
CA ALA A 114 -18.71 -16.13 -6.81
C ALA A 114 -19.12 -14.85 -7.56
N GLY A 115 -18.86 -14.81 -8.86
CA GLY A 115 -19.25 -13.70 -9.72
C GLY A 115 -20.12 -14.20 -10.86
N GLU A 116 -21.12 -13.41 -11.24
CA GLU A 116 -21.97 -13.76 -12.38
C GLU A 116 -21.20 -13.60 -13.70
N ASP A 117 -21.25 -14.60 -14.56
CA ASP A 117 -20.78 -14.48 -15.93
C ASP A 117 -21.80 -13.73 -16.78
N LYS A 118 -21.42 -12.55 -17.29
CA LYS A 118 -22.27 -11.70 -18.13
C LYS A 118 -22.75 -12.41 -19.41
N ALA A 119 -22.04 -13.45 -19.87
CA ALA A 119 -22.42 -14.21 -21.05
C ALA A 119 -23.44 -15.33 -20.75
N THR A 120 -23.40 -15.92 -19.56
CA THR A 120 -24.18 -17.14 -19.25
C THR A 120 -25.16 -16.98 -18.08
N GLY A 121 -25.09 -15.87 -17.33
CA GLY A 121 -25.89 -15.61 -16.14
C GLY A 121 -25.63 -16.60 -14.99
N LYS A 122 -24.55 -17.38 -15.08
CA LYS A 122 -24.19 -18.39 -14.07
C LYS A 122 -23.12 -17.86 -13.15
N GLU A 123 -23.19 -18.27 -11.89
CA GLU A 123 -22.12 -18.02 -10.93
C GLU A 123 -20.88 -18.83 -11.31
N VAL A 124 -19.77 -18.12 -11.48
CA VAL A 124 -18.44 -18.71 -11.69
C VAL A 124 -17.47 -18.07 -10.70
N PRO A 125 -16.50 -18.85 -10.18
CA PRO A 125 -15.42 -18.30 -9.38
C PRO A 125 -14.59 -17.32 -10.20
N LYS A 126 -14.46 -16.08 -9.71
CA LYS A 126 -13.65 -15.04 -10.35
C LYS A 126 -12.67 -14.46 -9.34
N PRO A 127 -11.41 -14.21 -9.76
CA PRO A 127 -10.45 -13.51 -8.92
C PRO A 127 -10.89 -12.06 -8.74
N VAL A 128 -10.68 -11.53 -7.55
CA VAL A 128 -11.13 -10.18 -7.19
C VAL A 128 -10.08 -9.15 -7.59
N ALA A 129 -10.48 -8.19 -8.42
CA ALA A 129 -9.66 -7.02 -8.72
C ALA A 129 -9.75 -5.98 -7.60
N PHE A 130 -8.70 -5.18 -7.42
CA PHE A 130 -8.72 -4.02 -6.55
C PHE A 130 -9.34 -2.83 -7.30
N ASP A 131 -10.65 -2.89 -7.49
CA ASP A 131 -11.52 -1.86 -8.07
C ASP A 131 -12.84 -1.79 -7.29
N ALA A 132 -13.70 -0.82 -7.61
CA ALA A 132 -14.96 -0.62 -6.90
C ALA A 132 -15.88 -1.85 -6.93
N ASP A 133 -15.99 -2.51 -8.10
CA ASP A 133 -16.78 -3.73 -8.27
C ASP A 133 -16.21 -4.89 -7.43
N GLY A 134 -14.89 -5.02 -7.37
CA GLY A 134 -14.21 -6.03 -6.57
C GLY A 134 -14.41 -5.84 -5.07
N LEU A 135 -14.35 -4.60 -4.58
CA LEU A 135 -14.61 -4.29 -3.17
C LEU A 135 -16.08 -4.55 -2.79
N ASP A 136 -17.02 -4.23 -3.66
CA ASP A 136 -18.43 -4.60 -3.47
C ASP A 136 -18.64 -6.13 -3.50
N ALA A 137 -17.92 -6.84 -4.36
CA ALA A 137 -17.96 -8.31 -4.42
C ALA A 137 -17.41 -8.95 -3.14
N LEU A 138 -16.33 -8.41 -2.55
CA LEU A 138 -15.82 -8.86 -1.25
C LEU A 138 -16.85 -8.66 -0.13
N TYR A 139 -17.58 -7.54 -0.17
CA TYR A 139 -18.63 -7.25 0.80
C TYR A 139 -19.78 -8.25 0.68
N LYS A 140 -20.26 -8.49 -0.55
CA LYS A 140 -21.33 -9.46 -0.81
C LYS A 140 -20.96 -10.89 -0.43
N ALA A 141 -19.67 -11.23 -0.56
CA ALA A 141 -19.14 -12.53 -0.15
C ALA A 141 -18.85 -12.63 1.37
N ASP A 142 -19.09 -11.56 2.15
CA ASP A 142 -18.86 -11.47 3.59
C ASP A 142 -17.43 -11.87 4.01
N LEU A 143 -16.44 -11.53 3.17
CA LEU A 143 -15.04 -11.90 3.41
C LEU A 143 -14.33 -10.98 4.40
N ILE A 144 -14.83 -9.75 4.59
CA ILE A 144 -14.32 -8.80 5.58
C ILE A 144 -15.49 -8.39 6.49
N PRO A 145 -15.51 -8.87 7.75
CA PRO A 145 -16.50 -8.46 8.72
C PRO A 145 -16.49 -6.93 8.92
N GLY A 146 -17.65 -6.29 8.85
CA GLY A 146 -17.79 -4.85 9.14
C GLY A 146 -17.48 -3.91 7.97
N MET A 147 -16.99 -4.41 6.84
CA MET A 147 -16.69 -3.61 5.65
C MET A 147 -17.92 -2.88 5.09
N GLY A 148 -19.11 -3.47 5.22
CA GLY A 148 -20.35 -2.86 4.75
C GLY A 148 -20.72 -1.53 5.42
N SER A 149 -20.17 -1.23 6.61
CA SER A 149 -20.38 0.07 7.25
C SER A 149 -19.44 1.16 6.72
N MET A 150 -18.37 0.76 6.02
CA MET A 150 -17.30 1.62 5.54
C MET A 150 -17.42 1.95 4.05
N LEU A 151 -18.24 1.22 3.28
CA LEU A 151 -18.44 1.41 1.83
C LEU A 151 -19.68 2.27 1.52
N VAL A 152 -19.56 3.17 0.54
CA VAL A 152 -20.66 3.95 -0.02
C VAL A 152 -21.58 3.00 -0.80
N GLY A 153 -22.83 2.87 -0.36
CA GLY A 153 -23.84 2.06 -1.05
C GLY A 153 -24.13 0.69 -0.44
N SER A 154 -23.27 0.17 0.46
CA SER A 154 -23.53 -1.09 1.18
C SER A 154 -24.75 -1.00 2.12
N ARG A 155 -25.20 0.21 2.45
CA ARG A 155 -26.45 0.49 3.18
C ARG A 155 -27.73 0.44 2.33
N ALA A 156 -27.66 0.28 1.01
CA ALA A 156 -28.85 0.18 0.16
C ALA A 156 -29.54 -1.20 0.19
N SER A 157 -28.91 -2.23 0.80
CA SER A 157 -29.54 -3.53 1.09
C SER A 157 -30.00 -3.65 2.55
N GLY A 158 -30.30 -2.51 3.19
CA GLY A 158 -31.06 -2.50 4.44
C GLY A 158 -32.41 -3.16 4.18
N GLY A 159 -32.53 -4.41 4.59
CA GLY A 159 -33.73 -5.20 4.49
C GLY A 159 -34.96 -4.38 4.86
N GLY A 160 -35.96 -4.43 4.00
CA GLY A 160 -37.28 -3.90 4.31
C GLY A 160 -37.74 -4.52 5.61
N ALA A 161 -37.61 -3.76 6.70
CA ALA A 161 -38.35 -4.00 7.91
C ALA A 161 -39.82 -3.98 7.48
N THR A 162 -40.41 -5.17 7.35
CA THR A 162 -41.84 -5.33 7.30
C THR A 162 -42.35 -4.75 8.60
N GLY A 163 -42.85 -3.52 8.53
CA GLY A 163 -43.51 -2.87 9.65
C GLY A 163 -44.63 -3.80 10.08
N GLY A 164 -44.42 -4.47 11.22
CA GLY A 164 -45.46 -5.17 11.95
C GLY A 164 -46.45 -4.13 12.44
N GLY A 165 -47.38 -3.76 11.56
CA GLY A 165 -48.55 -2.97 11.87
C GLY A 165 -49.47 -3.79 12.76
N SER A 166 -49.14 -3.81 14.05
CA SER A 166 -50.06 -4.17 15.12
C SER A 166 -51.15 -3.11 15.15
N GLY A 167 -52.23 -3.36 14.42
CA GLY A 167 -53.47 -2.59 14.43
C GLY A 167 -54.58 -3.42 15.05
N HIS A 168 -54.62 -3.48 16.39
CA HIS A 168 -55.79 -3.93 17.14
C HIS A 168 -56.95 -2.97 16.85
N ASN A 169 -57.84 -3.34 15.94
CA ASN A 169 -59.05 -2.59 15.65
C ASN A 169 -60.14 -3.02 16.66
N ILE A 170 -60.10 -2.44 17.86
CA ILE A 170 -61.19 -2.54 18.83
C ILE A 170 -62.33 -1.64 18.32
N GLN A 171 -63.24 -2.22 17.53
CA GLN A 171 -64.53 -1.59 17.28
C GLN A 171 -65.40 -1.72 18.53
N SER A 172 -65.38 -0.67 19.35
CA SER A 172 -66.41 -0.40 20.35
C SER A 172 -67.74 -0.15 19.65
N LYS A 173 -68.57 -1.19 19.48
CA LYS A 173 -69.99 -0.99 19.25
C LYS A 173 -70.69 -0.91 20.60
N THR A 174 -71.01 0.33 20.95
CA THR A 174 -72.05 0.73 21.89
C THR A 174 -73.30 -0.12 21.72
N ASN A 175 -73.72 -0.79 22.79
CA ASN A 175 -75.13 -1.07 22.99
C ASN A 175 -75.46 -0.90 24.47
N SER A 176 -76.08 0.23 24.77
CA SER A 176 -76.70 0.55 26.05
C SER A 176 -77.92 -0.33 26.26
N HIS A 177 -77.81 -1.26 27.21
CA HIS A 177 -78.99 -1.84 27.87
C HIS A 177 -78.70 -1.99 29.37
N VAL A 178 -78.91 -0.89 30.08
CA VAL A 178 -78.93 -0.85 31.54
C VAL A 178 -80.30 -1.36 31.99
N LYS A 179 -80.32 -2.55 32.60
CA LYS A 179 -81.41 -2.97 33.51
C LYS A 179 -80.80 -3.38 34.86
N GLY A 180 -80.82 -2.41 35.76
CA GLY A 180 -81.24 -2.50 37.16
C GLY A 180 -80.92 -3.71 38.04
N VAL A 181 -80.31 -3.34 39.19
CA VAL A 181 -80.65 -3.69 40.60
C VAL A 181 -79.83 -4.80 41.30
N GLY A 182 -79.29 -4.41 42.48
CA GLY A 182 -78.91 -5.27 43.63
C GLY A 182 -77.42 -5.15 44.00
N PHE A 183 -76.96 -4.13 44.72
CA PHE A 183 -76.98 -3.93 46.19
C PHE A 183 -76.40 -5.10 47.00
N GLY A 184 -75.24 -4.88 47.64
CA GLY A 184 -74.67 -5.79 48.65
C GLY A 184 -73.16 -5.62 48.86
N LEU A 185 -72.77 -4.71 49.76
CA LEU A 185 -71.46 -4.70 50.41
C LEU A 185 -71.64 -5.28 51.83
N ARG A 186 -70.83 -6.28 52.16
CA ARG A 186 -70.72 -7.04 53.43
C ARG A 186 -71.63 -8.26 53.57
#